data_AF-A0A1G5PJ68-F1
#
_entry.id   AF-A0A1G5PJ68-F1
#
_cell.length_a   1.000
_cell.length_b   1.000
_cell.length_c   1.000
_cell.angle_alpha   90.00
_cell.angle_beta   90.00
_cell.angle_gamma   90.00
#
_symmetry.space_group_name_H-M   'P 1'
#
loop_
_entity.id
_entity.type
_entity.pdbx_description
1 polymer ?
#
loop_
_entity_poly.entity_id
_entity_poly.type
_entity_poly.pdbx_seq_one_letter_code
_entity_poly.pdbx_strand_id
1 'polypeptide(L)'
;MAKANLIKVEVAYALPEIQVIIPLDVEEGATAEDAIRKSGILDRFPEIDLAKAKVGVFGKLVKLDSLLRPKDRVEIYRPLKADPKEVRKRRAAEGKAMKKGGGPEKAE
;
A
#
# COMPACT_ATOMS: atom_id res chain seq x y z
N MET A 1 24.13 7.29 -23.65
CA MET A 1 22.93 7.00 -22.83
C MET A 1 23.11 5.61 -22.25
N ALA A 2 23.19 5.48 -20.93
CA ALA A 2 23.35 4.19 -20.29
C ALA A 2 22.14 3.32 -20.63
N LYS A 3 22.36 2.10 -21.14
CA LYS A 3 21.29 1.12 -21.31
C LYS A 3 20.81 0.77 -19.90
N ALA A 4 19.61 1.19 -19.55
CA ALA A 4 18.93 0.67 -18.38
C ALA A 4 18.67 -0.82 -18.66
N ASN A 5 19.46 -1.69 -18.04
CA ASN A 5 19.18 -3.11 -18.06
C ASN A 5 17.89 -3.31 -17.28
N LEU A 6 16.86 -3.81 -17.94
CA LEU A 6 15.59 -4.11 -17.29
C LEU A 6 15.59 -5.57 -16.86
N ILE A 7 15.20 -5.81 -15.60
CA ILE A 7 14.99 -7.13 -15.03
C ILE A 7 13.50 -7.36 -14.83
N LYS A 8 13.04 -8.56 -15.19
CA LYS A 8 11.67 -8.99 -14.93
C LYS A 8 11.50 -9.39 -13.49
N VAL A 9 10.55 -8.79 -12.79
CA VAL A 9 10.18 -9.11 -11.41
C VAL A 9 8.65 -9.20 -11.31
N GLU A 10 8.17 -9.72 -10.19
CA GLU A 10 6.74 -9.83 -9.90
C GLU A 10 6.45 -9.21 -8.54
N VAL A 11 5.36 -8.47 -8.42
CA VAL A 11 4.84 -8.00 -7.12
C VAL A 11 3.55 -8.74 -6.83
N ALA A 12 3.51 -9.43 -5.69
CA ALA A 12 2.39 -10.22 -5.23
C ALA A 12 1.80 -9.61 -3.95
N TYR A 13 0.46 -9.50 -3.94
CA TYR A 13 -0.31 -9.13 -2.77
C TYR A 13 -1.45 -10.12 -2.58
N ALA A 14 -1.52 -10.74 -1.41
CA ALA A 14 -2.50 -11.75 -1.07
C ALA A 14 -3.39 -11.27 0.09
N LEU A 15 -4.64 -10.99 -0.24
CA LEU A 15 -5.75 -10.82 0.69
C LEU A 15 -6.50 -12.16 0.85
N PRO A 16 -7.30 -12.34 1.91
CA PRO A 16 -8.10 -13.56 2.10
C PRO A 16 -9.04 -13.87 0.93
N GLU A 17 -9.54 -12.83 0.27
CA GLU A 17 -10.54 -12.95 -0.79
C GLU A 17 -9.95 -12.76 -2.19
N ILE A 18 -8.76 -12.14 -2.28
CA ILE A 18 -8.17 -11.70 -3.55
C ILE A 18 -6.68 -11.93 -3.53
N GLN A 19 -6.16 -12.57 -4.57
CA GLN A 19 -4.73 -12.65 -4.85
C GLN A 19 -4.42 -11.86 -6.11
N VAL A 20 -3.42 -10.97 -6.03
CA VAL A 20 -2.95 -10.18 -7.17
C VAL A 20 -1.47 -10.44 -7.35
N ILE A 21 -1.06 -10.75 -8.58
CA ILE A 21 0.34 -10.85 -9.00
C ILE A 21 0.50 -9.97 -10.23
N ILE A 22 1.42 -9.01 -10.13
CA ILE A 22 1.69 -8.02 -11.18
C ILE A 22 3.12 -8.25 -11.68
N PRO A 23 3.31 -8.82 -12.88
CA PRO A 23 4.63 -8.87 -13.51
C PRO A 23 5.01 -7.47 -14.01
N LEU A 24 6.24 -7.05 -13.78
CA LEU A 24 6.77 -5.76 -14.23
C LEU A 24 8.27 -5.82 -14.54
N ASP A 25 8.71 -4.91 -15.39
CA ASP A 25 10.12 -4.69 -15.71
C ASP A 25 10.65 -3.52 -14.86
N VAL A 26 11.66 -3.78 -14.04
CA VAL A 26 12.36 -2.75 -13.23
C VAL A 26 13.80 -2.62 -13.67
N GLU A 27 14.45 -1.51 -13.34
CA GLU A 27 15.88 -1.35 -13.64
C GLU A 27 16.71 -2.34 -12.82
N GLU A 28 17.82 -2.79 -13.38
CA GLU A 28 18.80 -3.62 -12.68
C GLU A 28 19.36 -2.83 -11.49
N GLY A 29 19.22 -3.40 -10.28
CA GLY A 29 19.51 -2.69 -9.04
C GLY A 29 18.34 -1.89 -8.48
N ALA A 30 17.13 -2.01 -9.04
CA ALA A 30 15.93 -1.49 -8.39
C ALA A 30 15.69 -2.20 -7.04
N THR A 31 15.12 -1.46 -6.10
CA THR A 31 14.78 -1.99 -4.78
C THR A 31 13.40 -2.64 -4.77
N ALA A 32 13.11 -3.41 -3.72
CA ALA A 32 11.76 -3.93 -3.48
C ALA A 32 10.72 -2.80 -3.42
N GLU A 33 11.06 -1.66 -2.82
CA GLU A 33 10.19 -0.49 -2.79
C GLU A 33 9.90 0.08 -4.18
N ASP A 34 10.93 0.21 -5.03
CA ASP A 34 10.77 0.72 -6.39
C ASP A 34 9.83 -0.17 -7.20
N ALA A 35 9.97 -1.49 -7.09
CA ALA A 35 9.08 -2.43 -7.77
C ALA A 35 7.64 -2.30 -7.28
N ILE A 36 7.43 -2.17 -5.97
CA ILE A 36 6.08 -2.00 -5.40
C ILE A 36 5.44 -0.70 -5.89
N ARG A 37 6.17 0.42 -5.85
CA ARG A 37 5.68 1.71 -6.33
C ARG A 37 5.37 1.66 -7.83
N LYS A 38 6.27 1.07 -8.63
CA LYS A 38 6.11 0.93 -10.09
C LYS A 38 4.96 0.00 -10.48
N SER A 39 4.62 -0.98 -9.62
CA SER A 39 3.50 -1.89 -9.86
C SER A 39 2.12 -1.23 -9.73
N GLY A 40 2.03 -0.02 -9.14
CA GLY A 40 0.76 0.68 -8.90
C GLY A 40 -0.15 -0.01 -7.88
N ILE A 41 0.39 -0.99 -7.14
CA ILE A 41 -0.41 -1.78 -6.19
C ILE A 41 -0.87 -0.95 -4.99
N LEU A 42 -0.12 0.11 -4.64
CA LEU A 42 -0.48 1.07 -3.58
C LEU A 42 -1.71 1.90 -3.97
N ASP A 43 -1.83 2.26 -5.25
CA ASP A 43 -3.00 2.98 -5.76
C ASP A 43 -4.24 2.08 -5.80
N ARG A 44 -4.03 0.78 -6.10
CA ARG A 44 -5.10 -0.22 -6.12
C ARG A 44 -5.56 -0.61 -4.71
N PHE A 45 -4.65 -0.63 -3.74
CA PHE A 45 -4.89 -1.01 -2.35
C PHE A 45 -4.31 0.06 -1.41
N PRO A 46 -5.05 1.17 -1.17
CA PRO A 46 -4.59 2.27 -0.32
C PRO A 46 -4.45 1.90 1.16
N GLU A 47 -4.91 0.71 1.54
CA GLU A 47 -4.72 0.10 2.86
C GLU A 47 -3.32 -0.46 3.11
N ILE A 48 -2.49 -0.57 2.06
CA ILE A 48 -1.10 -1.00 2.18
C ILE A 48 -0.26 0.16 2.71
N ASP A 49 0.19 0.05 3.96
CA ASP A 49 1.19 0.94 4.54
C ASP A 49 2.58 0.28 4.47
N LEU A 50 3.45 0.72 3.54
CA LEU A 50 4.80 0.16 3.38
C LEU A 50 5.70 0.38 4.60
N ALA A 51 5.44 1.39 5.43
CA ALA A 51 6.23 1.61 6.64
C ALA A 51 5.96 0.54 7.72
N LYS A 52 4.79 -0.12 7.65
CA LYS A 52 4.37 -1.16 8.60
C LYS A 52 4.26 -2.55 7.97
N ALA A 53 4.12 -2.63 6.65
CA ALA A 53 4.02 -3.87 5.93
C ALA A 53 5.36 -4.60 5.95
N LYS A 54 5.31 -5.91 6.16
CA LYS A 54 6.46 -6.77 5.96
C LYS A 54 6.53 -7.12 4.49
N VAL A 55 7.71 -7.04 3.90
CA VAL A 55 7.94 -7.43 2.51
C VAL A 55 8.83 -8.67 2.51
N GLY A 56 8.56 -9.59 1.60
CA GLY A 56 9.40 -10.75 1.38
C GLY A 56 9.76 -10.93 -0.08
N VAL A 57 10.85 -11.65 -0.35
CA VAL A 57 11.18 -12.15 -1.69
C VAL A 57 11.31 -13.67 -1.59
N PHE A 58 10.50 -14.40 -2.38
CA PHE A 58 10.44 -15.88 -2.33
C PHE A 58 10.29 -16.46 -0.91
N GLY A 59 9.35 -15.93 -0.11
CA GLY A 59 9.11 -16.40 1.25
C GLY A 59 10.17 -16.01 2.30
N LYS A 60 11.17 -15.19 1.93
CA LYS A 60 12.15 -14.64 2.86
C LYS A 60 11.84 -13.17 3.13
N LEU A 61 11.73 -12.79 4.40
CA LEU A 61 11.57 -11.38 4.77
C LEU A 61 12.79 -10.56 4.31
N VAL A 62 12.53 -9.49 3.58
CA VAL A 62 13.54 -8.53 3.12
C VAL A 62 13.15 -7.12 3.53
N LYS A 63 14.14 -6.23 3.53
CA LYS A 63 13.90 -4.80 3.67
C LYS A 63 13.45 -4.19 2.34
N LEU A 64 12.81 -3.04 2.42
CA LEU A 64 12.36 -2.25 1.27
C LEU A 64 13.53 -1.80 0.36
N ASP A 65 14.71 -1.58 0.96
CA ASP A 65 15.97 -1.20 0.28
C ASP A 65 16.70 -2.39 -0.37
N SER A 66 16.17 -3.61 -0.24
CA SER A 66 16.80 -4.80 -0.82
C SER A 66 16.74 -4.73 -2.34
N LEU A 67 17.90 -4.91 -2.98
CA LEU A 67 18.03 -4.99 -4.43
C LEU A 67 17.35 -6.25 -4.96
N LEU A 68 16.61 -6.10 -6.05
CA LEU A 68 15.95 -7.19 -6.74
C LEU A 68 16.82 -7.82 -7.81
N ARG A 69 16.57 -9.09 -8.06
CA ARG A 69 17.20 -9.89 -9.11
C ARG A 69 16.18 -10.32 -10.15
N PRO A 70 16.62 -10.69 -11.36
CA PRO A 70 15.72 -11.24 -12.37
C PRO A 70 14.93 -12.43 -11.83
N LYS A 71 13.62 -12.43 -12.07
CA LYS A 71 12.62 -13.40 -11.62
C LYS A 71 12.31 -13.36 -10.13
N ASP A 72 12.75 -12.33 -9.40
CA ASP A 72 12.32 -12.13 -8.02
C ASP A 72 10.83 -11.82 -7.94
N ARG A 73 10.18 -12.45 -6.95
CA ARG A 73 8.80 -12.14 -6.58
C ARG A 73 8.77 -11.47 -5.22
N VAL A 74 8.39 -10.20 -5.22
CA VAL A 74 8.18 -9.36 -4.05
C VAL A 74 6.79 -9.60 -3.49
N GLU A 75 6.70 -10.11 -2.28
CA GLU A 75 5.47 -10.46 -1.58
C GLU A 75 5.19 -9.42 -0.50
N ILE A 76 4.07 -8.71 -0.58
CA ILE A 76 3.64 -7.74 0.42
C ILE A 76 2.75 -8.45 1.44
N TYR A 77 3.21 -8.56 2.68
CA TYR A 77 2.44 -9.15 3.78
C TYR A 77 1.55 -8.12 4.48
N ARG A 78 0.41 -8.60 4.98
CA ARG A 78 -0.57 -7.77 5.69
C ARG A 78 -0.01 -7.30 7.04
N PRO A 79 -0.12 -6.00 7.37
CA PRO A 79 0.13 -5.55 8.73
C PRO A 79 -0.93 -6.14 9.68
N LEU A 80 -0.52 -6.50 10.89
CA LEU A 80 -1.46 -6.85 11.95
C LEU A 80 -2.23 -5.58 12.33
N LYS A 81 -3.57 -5.61 12.23
CA LYS A 81 -4.43 -4.46 12.54
C LYS A 81 -4.26 -4.01 13.99
N ALA A 82 -3.50 -2.93 14.17
CA ALA A 82 -3.67 -2.00 15.28
C ALA A 82 -2.98 -0.67 14.93
N ASP A 83 -3.74 0.35 14.49
CA ASP A 83 -3.55 1.70 15.06
C ASP A 83 -4.67 2.72 14.70
N PRO A 84 -5.36 3.29 15.71
CA PRO A 84 -6.55 4.15 15.60
C PRO A 84 -6.27 5.66 15.37
N LYS A 85 -5.34 6.03 14.46
CA LYS A 85 -4.93 7.46 14.29
C LYS A 85 -5.50 8.18 13.06
N GLU A 86 -5.82 7.47 11.98
CA GLU A 86 -6.31 8.09 10.73
C GLU A 86 -7.78 8.54 10.80
N VAL A 87 -8.59 7.93 11.67
CA VAL A 87 -10.02 8.28 11.85
C VAL A 87 -10.19 9.70 12.42
N ARG A 88 -9.18 10.24 13.12
CA ARG A 88 -9.24 11.59 13.69
C ARG A 88 -9.08 12.71 12.65
N LYS A 89 -8.38 12.49 11.53
CA LYS A 89 -8.15 13.56 10.53
C LYS A 89 -9.36 13.79 9.63
N ARG A 90 -10.15 12.74 9.32
CA ARG A 90 -11.37 12.86 8.50
C ARG A 90 -12.54 13.55 9.24
N ARG A 91 -12.69 13.37 10.56
CA ARG A 91 -13.78 14.01 11.32
C ARG A 91 -13.62 15.54 11.49
N ALA A 92 -12.42 16.08 11.32
CA ALA A 92 -12.19 17.52 11.47
C ALA A 92 -12.67 18.35 10.26
N ALA A 93 -12.88 17.73 9.10
CA ALA A 93 -13.30 18.42 7.88
C ALA A 93 -14.82 18.56 7.73
N GLU A 94 -15.62 17.71 8.38
CA GLU A 94 -17.10 17.72 8.26
C GLU A 94 -17.79 18.67 9.26
N GLY A 95 -17.03 19.40 10.08
CA GLY A 95 -17.55 20.36 11.06
C GLY A 95 -17.89 21.76 10.53
N LYS A 96 -17.80 22.01 9.21
CA LYS A 96 -18.09 23.31 8.59
C LYS A 96 -19.18 23.23 7.52
N ALA A 97 -20.36 22.75 7.89
CA ALA A 97 -21.60 23.07 7.18
C ALA A 97 -22.64 23.55 8.19
N MET A 98 -22.48 24.80 8.63
CA MET A 98 -23.48 25.56 9.37
C MET A 98 -24.74 25.76 8.52
N LYS A 99 -25.92 25.31 8.99
CA LYS A 99 -27.21 26.02 8.83
C LYS A 99 -28.25 25.38 9.78
N LYS A 100 -28.56 25.96 10.94
CA LYS A 100 -29.49 27.06 11.25
C LYS A 100 -30.92 26.55 11.59
N GLY A 101 -31.34 26.82 12.83
CA GLY A 101 -32.73 26.75 13.34
C GLY A 101 -33.02 25.45 14.13
N GLY A 102 -33.50 25.43 15.37
CA GLY A 102 -34.05 26.46 16.25
C GLY A 102 -35.22 25.84 17.06
N GLY A 103 -35.02 25.59 18.36
CA GLY A 103 -36.08 25.49 19.38
C GLY A 103 -36.86 24.16 19.52
N PRO A 104 -37.09 23.65 20.76
CA PRO A 104 -37.80 22.38 21.04
C PRO A 104 -39.30 22.63 21.29
N GLU A 105 -40.18 21.61 21.22
CA GLU A 105 -41.23 21.37 22.26
C GLU A 105 -42.08 20.09 22.04
N LYS A 106 -42.26 19.32 23.13
CA LYS A 106 -43.34 18.38 23.59
C LYS A 106 -43.83 17.25 22.66
N ALA A 107 -43.82 15.97 23.05
CA ALA A 107 -44.45 15.28 24.20
C ALA A 107 -45.99 15.27 24.15
N GLU A 108 -46.55 14.19 23.60
CA GLU A 108 -47.69 13.44 24.13
C GLU A 108 -47.65 11.99 23.60
#